data_AF-A0AA43CTJ6-F1
#
_entry.id   AF-A0AA43CTJ6-F1
#
_cell.length_a   1.000
_cell.length_b   1.000
_cell.length_c   1.000
_cell.angle_alpha   90.00
_cell.angle_beta   90.00
_cell.angle_gamma   90.00
#
_symmetry.space_group_name_H-M   'P 1'
#
loop_
_entity.id
_entity.type
_entity.pdbx_description
1 polymer ?
#
loop_
_entity_poly.entity_id
_entity_poly.type
_entity_poly.pdbx_seq_one_letter_code
_entity_poly.pdbx_strand_id
1 'polypeptide(L)'
;LGLPELIVRVFLAPEDPGFPQVAALAARLLVIAAIFQVFDGLQATASRALRGVRDTVAPLWLAGFGYWGLGVGGGCVLAFPLGWGAEGLWWGMALGLIVTGSLLARRFLRLTARRPAHPPLRQ
;
A
#
# COMPACT_ATOMS: atom_id res chain seq x y z
N LEU A 1 -21.23 1.64 19.80
CA LEU A 1 -20.92 1.23 18.42
C LEU A 1 -19.50 1.61 18.12
N GLY A 2 -18.64 0.63 17.85
CA GLY A 2 -17.33 0.90 17.27
C GLY A 2 -17.46 1.33 15.80
N LEU A 3 -16.52 2.13 15.30
CA LEU A 3 -16.42 2.46 13.87
C LEU A 3 -16.41 1.21 12.94
N PRO A 4 -15.75 0.08 13.31
CA PRO A 4 -15.77 -1.13 12.47
C PRO A 4 -17.16 -1.73 12.26
N GLU A 5 -17.98 -1.77 13.31
CA GLU A 5 -19.35 -2.31 13.26
C GLU A 5 -20.23 -1.49 12.33
N LEU A 6 -20.04 -0.16 12.32
CA LEU A 6 -20.80 0.74 11.47
C LEU A 6 -20.49 0.50 9.99
N ILE A 7 -19.22 0.25 9.66
CA ILE A 7 -18.79 -0.10 8.29
C ILE A 7 -19.37 -1.45 7.88
N VAL A 8 -19.30 -2.46 8.75
CA VAL A 8 -19.78 -3.83 8.43
C VAL A 8 -21.29 -3.84 8.19
N ARG A 9 -22.07 -3.06 8.93
CA ARG A 9 -23.53 -2.95 8.76
C ARG A 9 -23.97 -2.36 7.42
N VAL A 10 -23.07 -1.71 6.68
CA VAL A 10 -23.34 -1.27 5.29
C VAL A 10 -23.35 -2.48 4.34
N PHE A 11 -22.59 -3.52 4.65
CA PHE A 11 -22.39 -4.69 3.79
C PHE A 11 -23.10 -5.95 4.27
N LEU A 12 -23.42 -6.07 5.57
CA LEU A 12 -24.01 -7.26 6.17
C LEU A 12 -25.17 -6.88 7.11
N ALA A 13 -26.25 -7.65 7.07
CA ALA A 13 -27.37 -7.42 7.97
C ALA A 13 -27.00 -7.91 9.40
N PRO A 14 -27.38 -7.18 10.47
CA PRO A 14 -27.07 -7.61 11.84
C PRO A 14 -27.71 -8.95 12.22
N GLU A 15 -28.76 -9.36 11.51
CA GLU A 15 -29.46 -10.62 11.73
C GLU A 15 -28.70 -11.83 11.17
N ASP A 16 -27.66 -11.62 10.36
CA ASP A 16 -26.88 -12.71 9.78
C ASP A 16 -26.04 -13.43 10.85
N PRO A 17 -26.07 -14.78 10.90
CA PRO A 17 -25.35 -15.55 11.92
C PRO A 17 -23.83 -15.40 11.85
N GLY A 18 -23.29 -14.94 10.71
CA GLY A 18 -21.87 -14.66 10.51
C GLY A 18 -21.43 -13.23 10.87
N PHE A 19 -22.36 -12.35 11.26
CA PHE A 19 -22.07 -10.95 11.55
C PHE A 19 -20.95 -10.75 12.58
N PRO A 20 -20.94 -11.41 13.76
CA PRO A 20 -19.92 -11.13 14.77
C PRO A 20 -18.51 -11.56 14.32
N GLN A 21 -18.38 -12.65 13.57
CA GLN A 21 -17.09 -13.12 13.05
C GLN A 21 -16.56 -12.17 11.97
N VAL A 22 -17.42 -11.73 11.05
CA VAL A 22 -17.06 -10.79 9.99
C VAL A 22 -16.70 -9.42 10.58
N ALA A 23 -17.44 -8.95 11.58
CA ALA A 23 -17.17 -7.67 12.23
C ALA A 23 -15.81 -7.67 12.95
N ALA A 24 -15.46 -8.75 13.65
CA ALA A 24 -14.16 -8.89 14.29
C ALA A 24 -13.01 -8.93 13.26
N LEU A 25 -13.18 -9.65 12.15
CA LEU A 25 -12.19 -9.69 11.08
C LEU A 25 -12.03 -8.32 10.40
N ALA A 26 -13.14 -7.65 10.08
CA ALA A 26 -13.14 -6.33 9.46
C ALA A 26 -12.41 -5.29 10.33
N ALA A 27 -12.62 -5.31 11.65
CA ALA A 27 -11.92 -4.43 12.57
C ALA A 27 -10.39 -4.56 12.47
N ARG A 28 -9.87 -5.78 12.34
CA ARG A 28 -8.43 -6.04 12.17
C ARG A 28 -7.95 -5.58 10.79
N LEU A 29 -8.69 -5.90 9.74
CA LEU A 29 -8.35 -5.52 8.37
C LEU A 29 -8.34 -3.99 8.19
N LEU A 30 -9.23 -3.25 8.88
CA LEU A 30 -9.26 -1.79 8.84
C LEU A 30 -7.99 -1.16 9.40
N VAL A 31 -7.37 -1.76 10.43
CA VAL A 31 -6.07 -1.30 10.94
C VAL A 31 -4.98 -1.50 9.89
N ILE A 32 -4.97 -2.66 9.21
CA ILE A 32 -4.02 -2.93 8.12
C ILE A 32 -4.26 -1.96 6.96
N ALA A 33 -5.52 -1.72 6.60
CA ALA A 33 -5.93 -0.80 5.55
C ALA A 33 -5.51 0.65 5.85
N ALA A 34 -5.56 1.09 7.11
CA ALA A 34 -5.10 2.42 7.50
C ALA A 34 -3.59 2.61 7.21
N ILE A 35 -2.77 1.61 7.54
CA ILE A 35 -1.33 1.62 7.21
C ILE A 35 -1.14 1.57 5.70
N PHE A 36 -1.82 0.65 5.04
CA PHE A 36 -1.80 0.47 3.58
C PHE A 36 -2.06 1.78 2.84
N GLN A 37 -3.06 2.55 3.27
CA GLN A 37 -3.48 3.79 2.62
C GLN A 37 -2.38 4.87 2.63
N VAL A 38 -1.57 4.95 3.69
CA VAL A 38 -0.44 5.90 3.78
C VAL A 38 0.60 5.60 2.70
N PHE A 39 0.96 4.32 2.54
CA PHE A 39 1.96 3.91 1.57
C PHE A 39 1.43 3.89 0.14
N ASP A 40 0.13 3.66 -0.06
CA ASP A 40 -0.53 3.83 -1.35
C ASP A 40 -0.46 5.29 -1.81
N GLY A 41 -0.77 6.23 -0.93
CA GLY A 41 -0.61 7.66 -1.21
C GLY A 41 0.84 8.04 -1.54
N LEU A 42 1.81 7.50 -0.80
CA LEU A 42 3.24 7.72 -1.05
C LEU A 42 3.67 7.17 -2.41
N GLN A 43 3.32 5.91 -2.71
CA GLN A 43 3.64 5.26 -3.97
C GLN A 43 3.02 6.02 -5.15
N ALA A 44 1.75 6.39 -5.04
CA ALA A 44 1.02 7.09 -6.08
C ALA A 44 1.60 8.49 -6.35
N THR A 45 1.99 9.20 -5.29
CA THR A 45 2.61 10.54 -5.40
C THR A 45 4.02 10.45 -5.98
N ALA A 46 4.87 9.57 -5.45
CA ALA A 46 6.26 9.42 -5.92
C ALA A 46 6.33 8.90 -7.37
N SER A 47 5.44 7.98 -7.75
CA SER A 47 5.32 7.49 -9.13
C SER A 47 4.93 8.60 -10.11
N ARG A 48 4.01 9.49 -9.73
CA ARG A 48 3.64 10.65 -10.54
C ARG A 48 4.78 11.66 -10.64
N ALA A 49 5.47 11.93 -9.53
CA ALA A 49 6.62 12.83 -9.50
C ALA A 49 7.80 12.33 -10.36
N LEU A 50 8.08 11.03 -10.34
CA LEU A 50 9.10 10.39 -11.18
C LEU A 50 8.77 10.51 -12.67
N ARG A 51 7.51 10.31 -13.04
CA ARG A 51 7.05 10.53 -14.43
C ARG A 51 7.23 11.99 -14.87
N GLY A 52 7.05 12.95 -13.97
CA GLY A 52 7.32 14.38 -14.22
C GLY A 52 8.78 14.69 -14.53
N VAL A 53 9.74 13.91 -14.02
CA VAL A 53 11.18 14.05 -14.34
C VAL A 53 11.63 13.11 -15.47
N ARG A 54 10.67 12.55 -16.24
CA ARG A 54 10.88 11.60 -17.34
C ARG A 54 11.46 10.23 -16.93
N ASP A 55 11.32 9.85 -15.65
CA ASP A 55 11.65 8.50 -15.19
C ASP A 55 10.39 7.64 -15.08
N THR A 56 10.10 6.89 -16.15
CA THR A 56 8.89 6.05 -16.28
C THR A 56 9.16 4.56 -16.03
N VAL A 57 10.40 4.12 -16.23
CA VAL A 57 10.79 2.70 -16.18
C VAL A 57 10.87 2.20 -14.74
N ALA A 58 11.42 2.99 -13.82
CA ALA A 58 11.55 2.57 -12.44
C ALA A 58 10.19 2.41 -11.71
N PRO A 59 9.22 3.33 -11.86
CA PRO A 59 7.86 3.11 -11.36
C PRO A 59 7.22 1.81 -11.83
N LEU A 60 7.40 1.44 -13.09
CA LEU A 60 6.83 0.22 -13.67
C LEU A 60 7.37 -1.04 -13.00
N TRP A 61 8.71 -1.20 -12.96
CA TRP A 61 9.33 -2.40 -12.41
C TRP A 61 9.11 -2.54 -10.90
N LEU A 62 9.22 -1.43 -10.16
CA LEU A 62 9.02 -1.45 -8.70
C LEU A 62 7.56 -1.71 -8.33
N ALA A 63 6.59 -1.20 -9.09
CA ALA A 63 5.18 -1.53 -8.89
C ALA A 63 4.88 -3.00 -9.21
N GLY A 64 5.40 -3.50 -10.34
CA GLY A 64 5.24 -4.91 -10.71
C GLY A 64 5.80 -5.86 -9.66
N PHE A 65 7.05 -5.64 -9.24
CA PHE A 65 7.68 -6.48 -8.20
C PHE A 65 6.98 -6.37 -6.85
N GLY A 66 6.62 -5.16 -6.42
CA GLY A 66 5.92 -4.96 -5.15
C GLY A 66 4.56 -5.61 -5.12
N TYR A 67 3.77 -5.47 -6.17
CA TYR A 67 2.42 -6.04 -6.23
C TYR A 67 2.45 -7.55 -6.37
N TRP A 68 3.25 -8.09 -7.29
CA TRP A 68 3.24 -9.53 -7.58
C TRP A 68 4.13 -10.34 -6.64
N GLY A 69 5.37 -9.92 -6.42
CA GLY A 69 6.33 -10.66 -5.61
C GLY A 69 6.01 -10.56 -4.13
N LEU A 70 6.04 -9.34 -3.59
CA LEU A 70 5.83 -9.11 -2.16
C LEU A 70 4.34 -9.09 -1.78
N GLY A 71 3.50 -8.50 -2.61
CA GLY A 71 2.07 -8.37 -2.38
C GLY A 71 1.33 -9.69 -2.46
N VAL A 72 1.06 -10.15 -3.68
CA VAL A 72 0.34 -11.40 -3.94
C VAL A 72 1.17 -12.61 -3.52
N GLY A 73 2.43 -12.70 -3.93
CA GLY A 73 3.29 -13.83 -3.59
C GLY A 73 3.51 -13.96 -2.08
N GLY A 74 3.97 -12.87 -1.42
CA GLY A 74 4.13 -12.83 0.03
C GLY A 74 2.81 -13.03 0.78
N GLY A 75 1.72 -12.43 0.30
CA GLY A 75 0.38 -12.59 0.86
C GLY A 75 -0.11 -14.04 0.79
N CYS A 76 0.08 -14.73 -0.33
CA CYS A 76 -0.25 -16.15 -0.47
C CYS A 76 0.59 -17.01 0.51
N VAL A 77 1.88 -16.70 0.68
CA VAL A 77 2.74 -17.41 1.63
C VAL A 77 2.26 -17.21 3.08
N LEU A 78 1.87 -15.99 3.44
CA LEU A 78 1.32 -15.68 4.76
C LEU A 78 -0.06 -16.33 4.97
N ALA A 79 -0.92 -16.29 3.96
CA ALA A 79 -2.29 -16.77 4.05
C ALA A 79 -2.39 -18.29 4.16
N PHE A 80 -1.65 -19.01 3.31
CA PHE A 80 -1.80 -20.47 3.16
C PHE A 80 -0.77 -21.26 3.98
N PRO A 81 0.55 -21.26 3.67
CA PRO A 81 1.55 -21.94 4.48
C PRO A 81 1.56 -21.56 5.97
N LEU A 82 1.42 -20.28 6.28
CA LEU A 82 1.47 -19.77 7.65
C LEU A 82 0.09 -19.73 8.33
N GLY A 83 -0.98 -19.98 7.58
CA GLY A 83 -2.34 -20.11 8.12
C GLY A 83 -2.97 -18.80 8.61
N TRP A 84 -2.44 -17.63 8.22
CA TRP A 84 -3.00 -16.33 8.65
C TRP A 84 -4.28 -15.95 7.89
N GLY A 85 -4.67 -16.74 6.89
CA GLY A 85 -5.89 -16.54 6.11
C GLY A 85 -5.95 -15.15 5.47
N ALA A 86 -7.09 -14.47 5.61
CA ALA A 86 -7.33 -13.16 5.02
C ALA A 86 -6.33 -12.10 5.52
N GLU A 87 -5.99 -12.09 6.82
CA GLU A 87 -5.05 -11.12 7.38
C GLU A 87 -3.67 -11.25 6.73
N GLY A 88 -3.22 -12.48 6.46
CA GLY A 88 -1.95 -12.75 5.77
C GLY A 88 -1.90 -12.14 4.37
N LEU A 89 -2.99 -12.24 3.61
CA LEU A 89 -3.08 -11.66 2.26
C LEU A 89 -2.96 -10.13 2.30
N TRP A 90 -3.66 -9.49 3.25
CA TRP A 90 -3.63 -8.04 3.42
C TRP A 90 -2.27 -7.54 3.92
N TRP A 91 -1.62 -8.27 4.82
CA TRP A 91 -0.27 -7.94 5.28
C TRP A 91 0.77 -8.07 4.17
N GLY A 92 0.67 -9.11 3.32
CA GLY A 92 1.54 -9.24 2.14
C GLY A 92 1.42 -8.04 1.21
N MET A 93 0.18 -7.65 0.88
CA MET A 93 -0.11 -6.49 0.05
C MET A 93 0.40 -5.17 0.67
N ALA A 94 0.19 -4.98 1.97
CA ALA A 94 0.72 -3.83 2.71
C ALA A 94 2.25 -3.78 2.66
N LEU A 95 2.94 -4.91 2.87
CA LEU A 95 4.39 -4.99 2.78
C LEU A 95 4.91 -4.64 1.38
N GLY A 96 4.24 -5.14 0.33
CA GLY A 96 4.57 -4.82 -1.05
C GLY A 96 4.50 -3.31 -1.33
N LEU A 97 3.43 -2.65 -0.85
CA LEU A 97 3.26 -1.20 -0.98
C LEU A 97 4.27 -0.40 -0.15
N ILE A 98 4.53 -0.81 1.09
CA ILE A 98 5.54 -0.18 1.95
C ILE A 98 6.89 -0.15 1.25
N VAL A 99 7.31 -1.31 0.72
CA VAL A 99 8.58 -1.44 0.01
C VAL A 99 8.57 -0.60 -1.26
N THR A 100 7.55 -0.72 -2.11
CA THR A 100 7.52 0.00 -3.38
C THR A 100 7.41 1.50 -3.20
N GLY A 101 6.50 1.99 -2.34
CA GLY A 101 6.35 3.40 -2.03
C GLY A 101 7.64 4.01 -1.49
N SER A 102 8.30 3.33 -0.55
CA SER A 102 9.58 3.78 0.02
C SER A 102 10.70 3.82 -1.02
N LEU A 103 10.79 2.81 -1.89
CA LEU A 103 11.80 2.75 -2.96
C LEU A 103 11.60 3.86 -4.00
N LEU A 104 10.35 4.13 -4.41
CA LEU A 104 10.05 5.21 -5.34
C LEU A 104 10.32 6.59 -4.74
N ALA A 105 9.89 6.82 -3.50
CA ALA A 105 10.17 8.06 -2.79
C ALA A 105 11.68 8.31 -2.69
N ARG A 106 12.44 7.29 -2.26
CA ARG A 106 13.91 7.35 -2.19
C ARG A 106 14.55 7.62 -3.55
N ARG A 107 14.03 7.02 -4.63
CA ARG A 107 14.53 7.25 -5.99
C ARG A 107 14.29 8.69 -6.44
N PHE A 108 13.08 9.21 -6.20
CA PHE A 108 12.75 10.59 -6.51
C PHE A 108 13.70 11.56 -5.80
N LEU A 109 13.87 11.41 -4.47
CA LEU A 109 14.76 12.25 -3.67
C LEU A 109 16.22 12.20 -4.15
N ARG A 110 16.71 11.03 -4.57
CA ARG A 110 18.06 10.89 -5.13
C ARG A 110 18.25 11.60 -6.47
N LEU A 111 17.21 11.60 -7.33
CA LEU A 111 17.28 12.26 -8.63
C LEU A 111 17.20 13.78 -8.50
N THR A 112 16.38 14.29 -7.58
CA THR A 112 16.25 15.73 -7.35
C THR A 112 17.46 16.31 -6.62
N ALA A 113 18.05 15.59 -5.67
CA ALA A 113 19.27 16.01 -4.98
C ALA A 113 20.50 16.14 -5.90
N ARG A 114 20.49 15.48 -7.07
CA ARG A 114 21.60 15.50 -8.04
C ARG A 114 21.49 16.63 -9.07
N ARG A 115 20.39 17.39 -9.11
CA ARG A 115 20.28 18.55 -10.00
C ARG A 115 20.89 19.77 -9.29
N PRO A 116 21.98 20.37 -9.83
CA PRO A 116 22.50 21.62 -9.30
C PRO A 116 21.38 22.66 -9.30
N ALA A 117 21.26 23.43 -8.22
CA ALA A 117 20.41 24.61 -8.21
C ALA A 117 20.80 25.49 -9.41
N HIS A 118 19.79 25.96 -10.16
CA HIS A 118 20.02 26.85 -11.29
C HIS A 118 20.92 28.02 -10.81
N PRO A 119 22.02 28.36 -11.52
CA PRO A 119 22.81 29.53 -11.14
C PRO A 119 21.88 30.75 -11.11
N PRO A 120 22.05 31.67 -10.13
CA PRO A 120 21.19 32.84 -10.02
C PRO A 120 21.19 33.57 -11.36
N LEU A 121 20.00 33.91 -11.86
CA LEU A 121 19.84 34.72 -13.06
C LEU A 121 20.67 35.99 -12.86
N ARG A 122 21.82 36.09 -13.54
CA ARG A 122 22.55 37.35 -13.65
C ARG A 122 21.65 38.29 -14.45
N GLN A 123 21.01 39.21 -13.73
CA GLN A 123 20.51 40.47 -14.30
C GLN A 123 21.70 41.34 -14.70
#